data_AF-A0ABD5TVY3-F1
#
_entry.id   AF-A0ABD5TVY3-F1
#
_cell.length_a   1.000
_cell.length_b   1.000
_cell.length_c   1.000
_cell.angle_alpha   90.00
_cell.angle_beta   90.00
_cell.angle_gamma   90.00
#
_symmetry.space_group_name_H-M   'P 1'
#
loop_
_entity.id
_entity.type
_entity.pdbx_description
1 polymer ?
#
loop_
_entity_poly.entity_id
_entity_poly.type
_entity_poly.pdbx_seq_one_letter_code
_entity_poly.pdbx_strand_id
1 'polypeptide(L)'
;MDETDVSEDTLVAYFTVLGRERRRAIVKVVAEEDRPLDLVLLAGWIAGTEDVERVKKELHHLHLPELDAAGLVDYSSEEPSSDRRTERRWLTAS
;
A
#
# COMPACT_ATOMS: atom_id res chain seq x y z
N MET A 1 19.83 -17.74 15.37
CA MET A 1 18.74 -16.83 14.96
C MET A 1 19.36 -15.97 13.90
N ASP A 2 18.87 -16.13 12.67
CA ASP A 2 19.46 -15.56 11.46
C ASP A 2 19.15 -14.06 11.45
N GLU A 3 20.19 -13.25 11.65
CA GLU A 3 20.14 -11.80 11.42
C GLU A 3 19.99 -11.64 9.91
N THR A 4 18.85 -11.11 9.51
CA THR A 4 18.42 -10.91 8.13
C THR A 4 19.56 -10.41 7.24
N ASP A 5 20.05 -11.26 6.34
CA ASP A 5 20.84 -10.87 5.17
C ASP A 5 19.90 -10.12 4.20
N VAL A 6 19.48 -8.92 4.60
CA VAL A 6 18.81 -8.00 3.68
C VAL A 6 19.90 -7.47 2.78
N SER A 7 19.98 -8.01 1.56
CA SER A 7 20.96 -7.56 0.58
C SER A 7 20.85 -6.05 0.38
N GLU A 8 21.99 -5.37 0.26
CA GLU A 8 22.07 -3.91 0.12
C GLU A 8 21.21 -3.40 -1.07
N ASP A 9 21.11 -4.19 -2.14
CA ASP A 9 20.22 -3.95 -3.27
C ASP A 9 18.72 -3.90 -2.90
N THR A 10 18.27 -4.73 -1.97
CA THR A 10 16.88 -4.72 -1.46
C THR A 10 16.60 -3.45 -0.67
N LEU A 11 17.56 -3.00 0.16
CA LEU A 11 17.44 -1.74 0.89
C LEU A 11 17.45 -0.54 -0.05
N VAL A 12 18.31 -0.53 -1.08
CA VAL A 12 18.35 0.54 -2.08
C VAL A 12 17.03 0.61 -2.86
N ALA A 13 16.46 -0.54 -3.24
CA ALA A 13 15.13 -0.59 -3.87
C ALA A 13 14.05 -0.03 -2.91
N TYR A 14 14.08 -0.43 -1.65
CA TYR A 14 13.17 0.05 -0.60
C TYR A 14 13.25 1.57 -0.39
N PHE A 15 14.46 2.13 -0.26
CA PHE A 15 14.67 3.56 -0.12
C PHE A 15 14.34 4.35 -1.39
N THR A 16 14.52 3.76 -2.58
CA THR A 16 14.11 4.36 -3.86
C THR A 16 12.60 4.47 -3.96
N VAL A 17 11.87 3.44 -3.52
CA VAL A 17 10.41 3.45 -3.41
C VAL A 17 9.95 4.50 -2.40
N LEU A 18 10.53 4.51 -1.19
CA LEU A 18 10.26 5.51 -0.15
C LEU A 18 10.83 6.91 -0.44
N GLY A 19 11.57 7.11 -1.53
CA GLY A 19 12.10 8.42 -1.92
C GLY A 19 11.01 9.42 -2.32
N ARG A 20 9.81 8.93 -2.69
CA ARG A 20 8.67 9.79 -3.04
C ARG A 20 7.84 10.12 -1.81
N GLU A 21 7.65 11.41 -1.57
CA GLU A 21 6.90 11.95 -0.43
C GLU A 21 5.50 11.33 -0.30
N ARG A 22 4.81 11.14 -1.43
CA ARG A 22 3.50 10.48 -1.47
C ARG A 22 3.54 9.01 -1.05
N ARG A 23 4.58 8.25 -1.43
CA ARG A 23 4.75 6.84 -1.04
C ARG A 23 5.06 6.69 0.44
N ARG A 24 5.83 7.61 1.03
CA ARG A 24 6.02 7.66 2.50
C ARG A 24 4.73 7.96 3.25
N ALA A 25 3.94 8.90 2.75
CA ALA A 25 2.65 9.22 3.36
C ALA A 25 1.73 7.99 3.36
N ILE A 26 1.68 7.24 2.25
CA ILE A 26 0.90 5.99 2.16
C ILE A 26 1.39 4.96 3.18
N VAL A 27 2.68 4.63 3.19
CA VAL A 27 3.24 3.62 4.11
C VAL A 27 3.05 4.03 5.56
N LYS A 28 3.25 5.32 5.90
CA LYS A 28 3.04 5.81 7.26
C LYS A 28 1.59 5.61 7.71
N VAL A 29 0.63 6.01 6.87
CA VAL A 29 -0.79 5.88 7.16
C VAL A 29 -1.20 4.41 7.33
N VAL A 30 -0.69 3.52 6.47
CA VAL A 30 -0.98 2.09 6.55
C VAL A 30 -0.32 1.46 7.79
N ALA A 31 0.90 1.88 8.15
CA ALA A 31 1.61 1.37 9.32
C ALA A 31 1.05 1.88 10.66
N GLU A 32 0.44 3.08 10.67
CA GLU A 32 -0.24 3.63 11.86
C GLU A 32 -1.62 2.98 12.09
N GLU A 33 -2.17 2.29 11.09
CA GLU A 33 -3.48 1.67 11.16
C GLU A 33 -3.35 0.14 11.31
N ASP A 34 -3.58 -0.35 12.53
CA ASP A 34 -3.63 -1.80 12.85
C ASP A 34 -4.80 -2.53 12.17
N ARG A 35 -5.61 -1.81 11.40
CA ARG A 35 -6.77 -2.32 10.70
C ARG A 35 -6.67 -2.00 9.23
N PRO A 36 -7.26 -2.85 8.40
CA PRO A 36 -7.30 -2.59 6.98
C PRO A 36 -8.09 -1.36 6.60
N LEU A 37 -7.51 -0.64 5.65
CA LEU A 37 -7.99 0.62 5.16
C LEU A 37 -8.72 0.47 3.83
N ASP A 38 -9.82 1.21 3.71
CA ASP A 38 -10.49 1.37 2.42
C ASP A 38 -9.67 2.30 1.52
N LEU A 39 -9.57 1.94 0.23
CA LEU A 39 -8.79 2.69 -0.74
C LEU A 39 -9.30 4.13 -0.92
N VAL A 40 -10.59 4.38 -0.76
CA VAL A 40 -11.19 5.73 -0.84
C VAL A 40 -10.78 6.56 0.38
N LEU A 41 -10.74 5.96 1.58
CA LEU A 41 -10.29 6.65 2.79
C LEU A 41 -8.81 7.01 2.70
N LEU A 42 -7.97 6.05 2.27
CA LEU A 42 -6.56 6.29 2.01
C LEU A 42 -6.35 7.39 0.96
N ALA A 43 -7.09 7.34 -0.16
CA ALA A 43 -7.03 8.39 -1.18
C ALA A 43 -7.42 9.76 -0.62
N GLY A 44 -8.46 9.83 0.21
CA GLY A 44 -8.88 11.08 0.86
C GLY A 44 -7.80 11.67 1.76
N TRP A 45 -7.11 10.84 2.53
CA TRP A 45 -6.03 11.28 3.40
C TRP A 45 -4.77 11.72 2.64
N ILE A 46 -4.48 11.08 1.51
CA ILE A 46 -3.32 11.40 0.67
C ILE A 46 -3.59 12.57 -0.28
N ALA A 47 -4.84 12.77 -0.71
CA ALA A 47 -5.18 13.79 -1.70
C ALA A 47 -5.01 15.22 -1.17
N GLY A 48 -5.26 15.47 0.12
CA GLY A 48 -5.23 16.82 0.68
C GLY A 48 -6.19 17.76 -0.05
N THR A 49 -5.67 18.61 -0.94
CA THR A 49 -6.45 19.53 -1.79
C THR A 49 -6.67 19.03 -3.23
N GLU A 50 -6.09 17.89 -3.61
CA GLU A 50 -6.22 17.29 -4.94
C GLU A 50 -7.54 16.53 -5.10
N ASP A 51 -7.88 16.19 -6.34
CA ASP A 51 -9.06 15.38 -6.65
C ASP A 51 -8.87 13.94 -6.14
N VAL A 52 -9.71 13.55 -5.17
CA VAL A 52 -9.65 12.25 -4.50
C VAL A 52 -9.79 11.09 -5.48
N GLU A 53 -10.64 11.20 -6.51
CA GLU A 53 -10.84 10.12 -7.49
C GLU A 53 -9.62 9.97 -8.41
N ARG A 54 -8.95 11.08 -8.72
CA ARG A 54 -7.68 11.03 -9.44
C ARG A 54 -6.59 10.37 -8.59
N VAL A 55 -6.44 10.80 -7.34
CA VAL A 55 -5.43 10.24 -6.42
C VAL A 55 -5.69 8.77 -6.17
N LYS A 56 -6.95 8.36 -5.99
CA LYS A 56 -7.35 6.96 -5.89
C LYS A 56 -6.92 6.13 -7.09
N LYS A 57 -7.10 6.62 -8.32
CA LYS A 57 -6.63 5.92 -9.53
C LYS A 57 -5.11 5.81 -9.57
N GLU A 58 -4.40 6.88 -9.21
CA GLU A 58 -2.93 6.87 -9.14
C GLU A 58 -2.44 5.89 -8.06
N LEU A 59 -3.09 5.84 -6.90
CA LEU A 59 -2.82 4.86 -5.85
C LEU A 59 -3.02 3.43 -6.37
N HIS A 60 -4.17 3.16 -6.97
CA HIS A 60 -4.55 1.84 -7.48
C HIS A 60 -3.63 1.33 -8.58
N HIS A 61 -3.23 2.19 -9.51
CA HIS A 61 -2.48 1.77 -10.71
C HIS A 61 -0.97 1.93 -10.61
N LEU A 62 -0.47 2.85 -9.78
CA LEU A 62 0.96 3.20 -9.76
C LEU A 62 1.60 2.89 -8.41
N HIS A 63 1.00 3.34 -7.31
CA HIS A 63 1.68 3.31 -6.03
C HIS A 63 1.49 2.00 -5.27
N LEU A 64 0.26 1.51 -5.15
CA LEU A 64 -0.02 0.30 -4.39
C LEU A 64 0.58 -0.96 -5.01
N PRO A 65 0.55 -1.17 -6.34
CA PRO A 65 1.21 -2.34 -6.93
C PRO A 65 2.73 -2.35 -6.73
N GLU A 66 3.39 -1.20 -6.79
CA GLU A 66 4.83 -1.10 -6.54
C GLU A 66 5.18 -1.30 -5.06
N LEU A 67 4.34 -0.81 -4.14
CA LEU A 67 4.51 -1.02 -2.71
C LEU A 67 4.28 -2.48 -2.34
N ASP A 68 3.28 -3.13 -2.93
CA ASP A 68 3.01 -4.56 -2.76
C ASP A 68 4.16 -5.43 -3.29
N ALA A 69 4.68 -5.13 -4.48
CA ALA A 69 5.85 -5.80 -5.03
C ALA A 69 7.11 -5.63 -4.16
N ALA A 70 7.19 -4.54 -3.38
CA ALA A 70 8.26 -4.29 -2.42
C ALA A 70 8.00 -4.91 -1.03
N GLY A 71 6.86 -5.58 -0.83
CA GLY A 71 6.45 -6.16 0.46
C GLY A 71 6.12 -5.12 1.53
N LEU A 72 5.83 -3.88 1.13
CA LEU A 72 5.58 -2.74 2.03
C LEU A 72 4.13 -2.64 2.48
N VAL A 73 3.21 -3.14 1.67
CA VAL A 73 1.77 -3.21 1.93
C VAL A 73 1.27 -4.53 1.35
N ASP A 74 0.28 -5.16 1.97
CA ASP A 74 -0.46 -6.24 1.33
C ASP A 74 -1.64 -5.60 0.61
N TYR A 75 -1.57 -5.52 -0.73
CA TYR A 75 -2.61 -4.92 -1.56
C TYR A 75 -3.31 -5.97 -2.42
N SER A 76 -4.47 -6.43 -1.96
CA SER A 76 -5.35 -7.29 -2.74
C SER A 76 -6.11 -6.49 -3.80
N SER A 77 -5.54 -6.42 -5.01
CA SER A 77 -6.21 -5.95 -6.23
C SER A 77 -7.23 -6.98 -6.72
N GLU A 78 -8.20 -7.37 -5.89
CA GLU A 78 -9.31 -8.19 -6.34
C GLU A 78 -10.19 -7.34 -7.28
N GLU A 79 -10.05 -7.56 -8.59
CA GLU A 79 -11.26 -7.65 -9.41
C GLU A 79 -12.21 -8.59 -8.65
N PRO A 80 -13.51 -8.26 -8.51
CA PRO A 80 -14.44 -9.03 -7.69
C PRO A 80 -14.48 -10.47 -8.20
N SER A 81 -13.64 -11.32 -7.63
CA SER A 81 -13.68 -12.75 -7.83
C SER A 81 -15.04 -13.13 -7.29
N SER A 82 -15.94 -13.48 -8.21
CA SER A 82 -17.32 -13.81 -7.93
C SER A 82 -17.40 -15.18 -7.25
N ASP A 83 -16.74 -15.32 -6.11
CA ASP A 83 -17.00 -16.39 -5.16
C ASP A 83 -17.84 -15.81 -4.04
N ARG A 84 -19.16 -15.91 -4.24
CA ARG A 84 -20.20 -15.54 -3.27
C ARG A 84 -20.17 -16.47 -2.05
N ARG A 85 -19.07 -16.54 -1.31
CA ARG A 85 -19.04 -17.28 -0.04
C ARG A 85 -17.83 -17.04 0.88
N THR A 86 -17.43 -15.80 1.15
CA THR A 86 -16.84 -15.53 2.49
C THR A 86 -16.86 -14.06 2.83
N GLU A 87 -17.48 -13.76 3.96
CA GLU A 87 -17.58 -12.44 4.57
C GLU A 87 -16.19 -11.89 4.96
N ARG A 88 -15.93 -10.64 4.57
CA ARG A 88 -15.05 -9.65 5.24
C ARG A 88 -13.55 -10.00 5.33
N ARG A 89 -12.72 -9.51 4.39
CA ARG A 89 -11.26 -9.66 4.48
C ARG A 89 -10.43 -8.53 3.84
N TRP A 90 -10.35 -7.39 4.54
CA TRP A 90 -9.17 -6.88 5.27
C TRP A 90 -7.70 -7.11 4.77
N LEU A 91 -6.97 -6.02 4.42
CA LEU A 91 -5.49 -5.80 4.34
C LEU A 91 -4.77 -5.78 5.73
N THR A 92 -3.74 -6.60 5.97
CA THR A 92 -2.98 -6.58 7.24
C THR A 92 -1.51 -6.21 7.01
N ALA A 93 -0.91 -5.42 7.90
CA ALA A 93 0.53 -5.16 7.88
C ALA A 93 1.32 -6.40 8.38
N SER A 94 2.44 -6.70 7.71
CA SER A 94 3.41 -7.75 8.11
C SER A 94 4.54 -7.19 8.96
#